data_AF-A0AAP5YDY0-F1
#
_entry.id   AF-A0AAP5YDY0-F1
#
_cell.length_a   1.000
_cell.length_b   1.000
_cell.length_c   1.000
_cell.angle_alpha   90.00
_cell.angle_beta   90.00
_cell.angle_gamma   90.00
#
_symmetry.space_group_name_H-M   'P 1'
#
loop_
_entity.id
_entity.type
_entity.pdbx_description
1 polymer ?
#
loop_
_entity_poly.entity_id
_entity_poly.type
_entity_poly.pdbx_seq_one_letter_code
_entity_poly.pdbx_strand_id
1 'polypeptide(L)' 'DEFTRKSEFVDRQSFSITDSKVTVDEFMESNGQVTFQPVVNVTYEYRMREPGRY' A
#
# COMPACT_ATOMS: atom_id res chain seq x y z
N ASP A 1 -17.27 11.32 4.01
CA ASP A 1 -15.99 10.60 3.98
C ASP A 1 -16.09 9.50 2.94
N GLU A 2 -15.44 9.69 1.79
CA GLU A 2 -15.51 8.78 0.62
C GLU A 2 -14.65 7.53 0.83
N PHE A 3 -13.63 7.61 1.68
CA PHE A 3 -12.68 6.53 1.97
C PHE A 3 -13.31 5.38 2.75
N THR A 4 -14.19 5.67 3.71
CA THR A 4 -14.88 4.63 4.51
C THR A 4 -15.78 3.76 3.65
N ARG A 5 -16.50 4.36 2.69
CA ARG A 5 -17.47 3.66 1.83
C ARG A 5 -16.84 2.63 0.90
N LYS A 6 -15.61 2.86 0.42
CA LYS A 6 -14.91 1.90 -0.47
C LYS A 6 -14.55 0.59 0.24
N SER A 7 -14.29 0.65 1.55
CA SER A 7 -13.93 -0.54 2.34
C SER A 7 -15.11 -1.49 2.62
N GLU A 8 -16.35 -1.02 2.48
CA GLU A 8 -17.56 -1.82 2.71
C GLU A 8 -17.75 -2.90 1.64
N PHE A 9 -17.27 -2.62 0.42
CA PHE A 9 -17.32 -3.51 -0.73
C PHE A 9 -16.12 -4.46 -0.82
N VAL A 10 -15.21 -4.46 0.15
CA VAL A 10 -14.04 -5.35 0.15
C VAL A 10 -14.31 -6.57 1.04
N ASP A 11 -14.04 -7.76 0.51
CA ASP A 11 -13.97 -8.96 1.34
C ASP A 11 -12.70 -8.93 2.18
N ARG A 12 -12.83 -8.58 3.45
CA ARG A 12 -11.69 -8.45 4.39
C ARG A 12 -10.90 -9.75 4.60
N GLN A 13 -11.50 -10.92 4.32
CA GLN A 13 -10.80 -12.20 4.42
C GLN A 13 -9.98 -12.53 3.16
N SER A 14 -10.14 -11.76 2.08
CA SER A 14 -9.46 -11.97 0.81
C SER A 14 -8.19 -11.16 0.62
N PHE A 15 -7.86 -10.28 1.56
CA PHE A 15 -6.70 -9.41 1.43
C PHE A 15 -5.40 -10.20 1.52
N SER A 16 -4.55 -10.03 0.52
CA SER A 16 -3.21 -10.64 0.51
C SER A 16 -2.19 -9.68 -0.10
N ILE A 17 -1.01 -9.59 0.51
CA ILE A 17 0.15 -8.94 -0.08
C ILE A 17 0.84 -9.98 -0.97
N THR A 18 0.96 -9.69 -2.26
CA THR A 18 1.55 -10.61 -3.24
C THR A 18 3.02 -10.34 -3.46
N ASP A 19 3.45 -9.09 -3.30
CA ASP A 19 4.85 -8.70 -3.34
C ASP A 19 5.09 -7.48 -2.45
N SER A 20 6.26 -7.43 -1.83
CA SER A 20 6.71 -6.29 -1.06
C SER A 20 8.20 -6.09 -1.24
N LYS A 21 8.59 -4.87 -1.63
CA LYS A 21 9.99 -4.51 -1.82
C LYS A 21 10.27 -3.17 -1.16
N VAL A 22 11.31 -3.15 -0.34
CA VAL A 22 11.84 -1.92 0.24
C VAL A 22 13.17 -1.62 -0.41
N THR A 23 13.33 -0.40 -0.92
CA THR A 23 14.62 0.14 -1.34
C THR A 23 14.95 1.33 -0.44
N VAL A 24 16.22 1.47 -0.07
CA VAL A 24 16.68 2.62 0.70
C VAL A 24 17.68 3.34 -0.16
N ASP A 25 17.36 4.58 -0.51
CA ASP A 25 18.26 5.45 -1.24
C ASP A 25 19.03 6.31 -0.23
N GLU A 26 20.35 6.29 -0.34
CA GLU A 26 21.25 7.12 0.45
C GLU A 26 21.76 8.27 -0.42
N PHE A 27 21.71 9.49 0.10
CA PHE A 27 22.26 10.65 -0.59
C PHE A 27 22.95 11.61 0.36
N MET A 28 23.99 12.26 -0.18
CA MET A 28 24.76 13.28 0.53
C MET A 28 24.18 14.65 0.19
N GLU A 29 23.73 15.34 1.22
CA GLU A 29 23.27 16.72 1.17
C GLU A 29 24.45 17.69 0.97
N SER A 30 24.19 18.89 0.46
CA SER A 30 25.23 19.88 0.18
C SER A 30 25.99 20.36 1.43
N ASN A 31 25.42 20.14 2.62
CA ASN A 31 26.04 20.45 3.92
C ASN A 31 26.88 19.28 4.48
N GLY A 32 27.05 18.19 3.72
CA GLY A 32 27.77 16.99 4.14
C GLY A 32 26.96 16.04 5.03
N GLN A 33 25.67 16.32 5.25
CA GLN A 33 24.77 15.39 5.93
C GLN A 33 24.42 14.23 5.01
N VAL A 34 24.31 13.03 5.57
CA VAL A 34 23.78 11.86 4.85
C VAL A 34 22.31 11.69 5.21
N THR A 35 21.46 11.59 4.19
CA THR A 35 20.02 11.35 4.33
C THR A 35 19.68 9.98 3.75
N PHE A 36 18.74 9.28 4.40
CA PHE A 36 18.22 7.99 3.95
C PHE A 36 16.74 8.12 3.64
N GLN A 37 16.34 7.73 2.42
CA GLN A 37 14.95 7.72 2.00
C GLN A 37 14.50 6.28 1.68
N PRO A 38 13.67 5.68 2.55
CA PRO A 38 13.07 4.39 2.25
C PRO A 38 11.89 4.57 1.29
N VAL A 39 11.89 3.81 0.20
CA VAL A 39 10.77 3.67 -0.73
C VAL A 39 10.17 2.27 -0.55
N VAL A 40 8.89 2.24 -0.20
CA VAL A 40 8.15 0.99 0.03
C VAL A 40 7.19 0.76 -1.14
N ASN A 41 7.38 -0.35 -1.84
CA ASN A 41 6.51 -0.81 -2.90
C ASN A 41 5.73 -2.04 -2.39
N VAL A 42 4.40 -1.95 -2.42
CA VAL A 42 3.51 -3.03 -1.98
C VAL A 42 2.54 -3.34 -3.10
N THR A 43 2.54 -4.58 -3.56
CA THR A 43 1.51 -5.11 -4.44
C THR A 43 0.56 -5.96 -3.60
N TYR A 44 -0.73 -5.70 -3.72
CA TYR A 44 -1.75 -6.40 -2.96
C TYR A 44 -2.96 -6.72 -3.82
N GLU A 45 -3.65 -7.78 -3.43
CA GLU A 45 -4.86 -8.25 -4.08
C GLU A 45 -5.97 -8.37 -3.04
N TYR A 46 -7.20 -8.13 -3.48
CA TYR A 46 -8.40 -8.35 -2.70
C TYR A 46 -9.58 -8.61 -3.65
N ARG A 47 -10.61 -9.24 -3.11
CA ARG A 47 -11.88 -9.46 -3.80
C ARG A 47 -12.89 -8.40 -3.38
N MET A 48 -13.62 -7.90 -4.36
CA MET A 48 -14.85 -7.16 -4.08
C MET A 48 -15.92 -8.14 -3.60
N ARG A 49 -16.70 -7.75 -2.61
CA ARG A 49 -17.94 -8.43 -2.25
C ARG A 49 -18.92 -8.26 -3.41
N GLU A 50 -19.55 -9.33 -3.82
CA GLU A 50 -20.69 -9.22 -4.74
C GLU A 50 -21.73 -8.32 -4.07
N PRO A 51 -22.18 -7.22 -4.71
CA PRO A 51 -23.34 -6.51 -4.22
C PRO A 51 -24.50 -7.51 -4.33
N GLY A 52 -25.00 -7.96 -3.18
CA GLY A 52 -26.07 -8.95 -3.11
C GLY A 52 -27.20 -8.54 -4.05
N ARG A 53 -27.56 -9.45 -4.97
CA ARG A 53 -28.75 -9.31 -5.80
C ARG A 53 -29.96 -9.33 -4.85
N TYR A 54 -30.47 -8.15 -4.50
CA TYR A 54 -31.82 -7.99 -3.98
C TYR A 54 -32.80 -7.93 -5.14
#